data_AF-A0A352WT07-F1
#
_entry.id   AF-A0A352WT07-F1
#
_cell.length_a   1.000
_cell.length_b   1.000
_cell.length_c   1.000
_cell.angle_alpha   90.00
_cell.angle_beta   90.00
_cell.angle_gamma   90.00
#
_symmetry.space_group_name_H-M   'P 1'
#
loop_
_entity.id
_entity.type
_entity.pdbx_description
1 polymer ?
#
loop_
_entity_poly.entity_id
_entity_poly.type
_entity_poly.pdbx_seq_one_letter_code
_entity_poly.pdbx_strand_id
1 'polypeptide(L)'
;MTVCAFVGYGFAKFKFKGNNILFLCVVFTMIVPHETLQLAMFMKFRYFDILNILGISSSIAQNAVANEYGIVTSAALGDLPALMQDGFINLLDSYWPLGILSIGGLAFKNGLYIFMMRQFFKGVPDELEEAAYVDGSGVFKTYVRIILPLSVPMMITVFLFSFAWQWTDTFYTNLFFNENVTWLLPNIISVPKGLGVDPTFSAYNLYKSAVTNTCGLLIILPLIILYCFAQRYLIQGIERSGIVG
;
A
#
# COMPACT_ATOMS: atom_id res chain seq x y z
N MET A 1 -1.87 1.94 -7.90
CA MET A 1 -1.76 2.65 -9.20
C MET A 1 -3.10 2.86 -9.88
N THR A 2 -3.82 1.79 -10.26
CA THR A 2 -5.13 1.89 -10.96
C THR A 2 -6.18 2.66 -10.16
N VAL A 3 -6.26 2.41 -8.85
CA VAL A 3 -7.15 3.16 -7.94
C VAL A 3 -6.83 4.66 -7.96
N CYS A 4 -5.55 5.05 -7.86
CA CYS A 4 -5.13 6.45 -7.91
C CYS A 4 -5.44 7.10 -9.26
N ALA A 5 -5.29 6.36 -10.36
CA ALA A 5 -5.63 6.84 -11.70
C ALA A 5 -7.15 7.08 -11.82
N PHE A 6 -7.97 6.16 -11.33
CA PHE A 6 -9.42 6.28 -11.36
C PHE A 6 -9.90 7.47 -10.51
N VAL A 7 -9.39 7.59 -9.28
CA VAL A 7 -9.70 8.69 -8.37
C VAL A 7 -9.20 10.03 -8.93
N GLY A 8 -7.97 10.07 -9.45
CA GLY A 8 -7.39 11.26 -10.06
C GLY A 8 -8.17 11.76 -11.28
N TYR A 9 -8.65 10.85 -12.13
CA TYR A 9 -9.53 11.17 -13.25
C TYR A 9 -10.87 11.76 -12.76
N GLY A 10 -11.46 11.14 -11.72
CA GLY A 10 -12.62 11.65 -11.00
C GLY A 10 -12.48 13.13 -10.59
N PHE A 11 -11.39 13.45 -9.88
CA PHE A 11 -11.10 14.80 -9.39
C PHE A 11 -10.72 15.81 -10.49
N ALA A 12 -10.23 15.33 -11.64
CA ALA A 12 -9.80 16.19 -12.75
C ALA A 12 -10.97 16.59 -13.67
N LYS A 13 -11.80 15.62 -14.07
CA LYS A 13 -12.81 15.82 -15.11
C LYS A 13 -14.21 16.07 -14.58
N PHE A 14 -14.59 15.46 -13.45
CA PHE A 14 -15.92 15.68 -12.89
C PHE A 14 -15.99 16.94 -12.02
N LYS A 15 -16.82 17.90 -12.42
CA LYS A 15 -17.11 19.10 -11.64
C LYS A 15 -18.36 18.85 -10.79
N PHE A 16 -18.16 18.54 -9.51
CA PHE A 16 -19.24 18.41 -8.53
C PHE A 16 -19.01 19.35 -7.34
N LYS A 17 -20.09 19.65 -6.60
CA LYS A 17 -20.06 20.59 -5.48
C LYS A 17 -19.11 20.08 -4.40
N GLY A 18 -18.08 20.86 -4.07
CA GLY A 18 -17.08 20.50 -3.05
C GLY A 18 -15.86 19.72 -3.56
N ASN A 19 -15.70 19.52 -4.87
CA ASN A 19 -14.56 18.80 -5.46
C ASN A 19 -13.19 19.32 -4.94
N ASN A 20 -12.99 20.64 -4.90
CA ASN A 20 -11.74 21.23 -4.40
C ASN A 20 -11.49 20.99 -2.91
N ILE A 21 -12.55 20.92 -2.08
CA ILE A 21 -12.44 20.66 -0.65
C ILE A 21 -12.02 19.20 -0.42
N LEU A 22 -12.68 18.27 -1.11
CA LEU A 22 -12.33 16.84 -1.03
C LEU A 22 -10.90 16.59 -1.53
N PHE A 23 -10.49 17.27 -2.61
CA PHE A 23 -9.11 17.19 -3.08
C PHE A 23 -8.12 17.75 -2.04
N LEU A 24 -8.47 18.85 -1.37
CA LEU A 24 -7.67 19.40 -0.29
C LEU A 24 -7.58 18.43 0.90
N CYS A 25 -8.67 17.73 1.25
CA CYS A 25 -8.64 16.66 2.26
C CYS A 25 -7.68 15.53 1.84
N VAL A 26 -7.68 15.11 0.58
CA VAL A 26 -6.74 14.10 0.07
C VAL A 26 -5.30 14.58 0.19
N VAL A 27 -5.00 15.84 -0.17
CA VAL A 27 -3.66 16.41 0.01
C VAL A 27 -3.29 16.51 1.49
N PHE A 28 -4.25 16.86 2.35
CA PHE A 28 -4.04 16.93 3.79
C PHE A 28 -3.65 15.58 4.40
N THR A 29 -4.13 14.46 3.85
CA THR A 29 -3.70 13.12 4.32
C THR A 29 -2.20 12.88 4.18
N MET A 30 -1.52 13.60 3.28
CA MET A 30 -0.06 13.50 3.10
C MET A 30 0.72 14.26 4.17
N ILE A 31 0.09 15.23 4.84
CA ILE A 31 0.70 16.03 5.90
C ILE A 31 0.68 15.27 7.23
N VAL A 32 -0.26 14.31 7.38
CA VAL A 32 -0.39 13.55 8.61
C VAL A 32 0.86 12.69 8.83
N PRO A 33 1.59 12.88 9.94
CA PRO A 33 2.80 12.11 10.22
C PRO A 33 2.44 10.63 10.47
N HIS A 34 3.02 9.75 9.67
CA HIS A 34 2.74 8.31 9.69
C HIS A 34 2.91 7.66 11.07
N GLU A 35 3.90 8.12 11.85
CA GLU A 35 4.17 7.67 13.23
C GLU A 35 2.95 7.81 14.15
N THR A 36 2.10 8.84 13.94
CA THR A 36 0.91 9.06 14.77
C THR A 36 -0.22 8.07 14.50
N LEU A 37 -0.23 7.46 13.31
CA LEU A 37 -1.27 6.52 12.89
C LEU A 37 -0.86 5.07 13.13
N GLN A 38 0.37 4.81 13.57
CA GLN A 38 0.90 3.47 13.79
C GLN A 38 0.07 2.67 14.80
N LEU A 39 -0.18 3.24 15.99
CA LEU A 39 -0.93 2.56 17.03
C LEU A 39 -2.37 2.25 16.58
N ALA A 40 -3.00 3.21 15.89
CA ALA A 40 -4.36 3.04 15.38
C ALA A 40 -4.42 1.92 14.32
N MET A 41 -3.46 1.87 13.39
CA MET A 41 -3.37 0.80 12.40
C MET A 41 -3.10 -0.56 13.04
N PHE A 42 -2.18 -0.62 14.00
CA PHE A 42 -1.89 -1.87 14.73
C PHE A 42 -3.14 -2.44 15.38
N MET A 43 -3.87 -1.63 16.15
CA MET A 43 -5.10 -2.05 16.82
C MET A 43 -6.15 -2.52 15.81
N LYS A 44 -6.29 -1.85 14.67
CA LYS A 44 -7.27 -2.20 13.64
C LYS A 44 -6.99 -3.53 12.95
N PHE A 45 -5.72 -3.90 12.73
CA PHE A 45 -5.35 -5.17 12.11
C PHE A 45 -5.15 -6.31 13.11
N ARG A 46 -4.83 -5.99 14.37
CA ARG A 46 -4.80 -6.96 15.48
C ARG A 46 -6.20 -7.44 15.86
N TYR A 47 -7.15 -6.51 15.91
CA TYR A 47 -8.56 -6.79 16.24
C TYR A 47 -9.42 -6.59 14.99
N PHE A 48 -9.08 -7.29 13.90
CA PHE A 48 -9.77 -7.08 12.64
C PHE A 48 -11.13 -7.77 12.67
N ASP A 49 -12.18 -6.95 12.57
CA ASP A 49 -13.56 -7.41 12.69
C ASP A 49 -14.34 -7.11 11.42
N ILE A 50 -14.26 -8.01 10.44
CA ILE A 50 -15.06 -7.91 9.21
C ILE A 50 -16.46 -8.53 9.38
N LEU A 51 -16.66 -9.34 10.41
CA LEU A 51 -17.90 -10.11 10.64
C LEU A 51 -18.92 -9.34 11.50
N ASN A 52 -18.47 -8.42 12.34
CA ASN A 52 -19.32 -7.50 13.10
C ASN A 52 -19.89 -6.37 12.24
N ILE A 53 -19.20 -5.97 11.17
CA ILE A 53 -19.73 -4.99 10.20
C ILE A 53 -20.95 -5.52 9.43
N LEU A 54 -21.10 -6.84 9.34
CA LEU A 54 -22.25 -7.54 8.75
C LEU A 54 -23.24 -8.05 9.80
N GLY A 55 -23.00 -7.83 11.10
CA GLY A 55 -23.87 -8.28 12.20
C GLY A 55 -23.91 -9.80 12.41
N ILE A 56 -23.01 -10.56 11.76
CA ILE A 56 -23.00 -12.03 11.78
C ILE A 56 -22.29 -12.55 13.05
N SER A 57 -21.38 -11.76 13.63
CA SER A 57 -20.58 -12.14 14.80
C SER A 57 -21.39 -12.37 16.08
N SER A 58 -22.56 -11.73 16.25
CA SER A 58 -23.42 -11.95 17.42
C SER A 58 -23.97 -13.39 17.50
N SER A 59 -24.11 -14.05 16.35
CA SER A 59 -24.61 -15.42 16.26
C SER A 59 -23.50 -16.49 16.38
N ILE A 60 -22.28 -16.19 15.93
CA ILE A 60 -21.16 -17.15 15.97
C ILE A 60 -20.41 -17.04 17.30
N ALA A 61 -20.29 -15.84 17.88
CA ALA A 61 -19.69 -15.66 19.21
C ALA A 61 -20.53 -16.34 20.30
N GLN A 62 -21.87 -16.33 20.20
CA GLN A 62 -22.73 -17.12 21.09
C GLN A 62 -22.47 -18.63 20.99
N ASN A 63 -22.20 -19.14 19.78
CA ASN A 63 -21.90 -20.57 19.57
C ASN A 63 -20.47 -20.96 19.98
N ALA A 64 -19.51 -20.03 19.93
CA ALA A 64 -18.15 -20.25 20.43
C ALA A 64 -18.06 -20.19 21.96
N VAL A 65 -18.80 -19.29 22.61
CA VAL A 65 -18.95 -19.27 24.08
C VAL A 65 -19.69 -20.54 24.56
N ALA A 66 -20.67 -21.05 23.80
CA ALA A 66 -21.29 -22.35 24.11
C ALA A 66 -20.32 -23.54 24.02
N ASN A 67 -19.25 -23.43 23.23
CA ASN A 67 -18.21 -24.46 23.12
C ASN A 67 -17.22 -24.46 24.30
N GLU A 68 -17.10 -23.35 25.02
CA GLU A 68 -16.38 -23.28 26.29
C GLU A 68 -17.07 -24.12 27.39
N TYR A 69 -18.34 -24.45 27.19
CA TYR A 69 -19.12 -25.37 28.05
C TYR A 69 -19.16 -26.83 27.54
N GLY A 70 -18.33 -27.20 26.55
CA GLY A 70 -17.98 -28.60 26.26
C GLY A 70 -19.00 -29.43 25.46
N ILE A 71 -19.63 -28.88 24.42
CA ILE A 71 -20.64 -29.63 23.63
C ILE A 71 -20.19 -30.01 22.19
N VAL A 72 -19.08 -29.47 21.63
CA VAL A 72 -18.67 -29.85 20.25
C VAL A 72 -17.16 -30.09 20.12
N THR A 73 -16.81 -31.34 19.82
CA THR A 73 -15.44 -31.85 19.62
C THR A 73 -14.73 -31.21 18.43
N SER A 74 -13.58 -30.60 18.71
CA SER A 74 -12.66 -29.87 17.82
C SER A 74 -11.82 -30.79 16.94
N ALA A 75 -12.41 -31.45 15.95
CA ALA A 75 -11.66 -32.36 15.04
C ALA A 75 -11.75 -32.03 13.54
N ALA A 76 -12.39 -30.93 13.11
CA ALA A 76 -12.70 -30.74 11.68
C ALA A 76 -12.27 -29.40 11.06
N LEU A 77 -11.45 -28.57 11.70
CA LEU A 77 -11.06 -27.28 11.13
C LEU A 77 -9.59 -26.96 11.45
N GLY A 78 -8.68 -27.55 10.68
CA GLY A 78 -7.24 -27.28 10.77
C GLY A 78 -6.93 -25.78 10.75
N ASP A 79 -5.93 -25.39 11.55
CA ASP A 79 -5.28 -24.07 11.69
C ASP A 79 -6.16 -22.82 11.94
N LEU A 80 -7.48 -22.90 11.80
CA LEU A 80 -8.43 -21.85 12.16
C LEU A 80 -8.46 -21.46 13.66
N PRO A 81 -8.12 -22.34 14.64
CA PRO A 81 -8.12 -21.97 16.06
C PRO A 81 -7.07 -20.94 16.45
N ALA A 82 -6.00 -20.76 15.66
CA ALA A 82 -4.95 -19.79 15.95
C ALA A 82 -5.31 -18.35 15.49
N LEU A 83 -6.30 -18.22 14.60
CA LEU A 83 -6.74 -16.93 14.03
C LEU A 83 -7.95 -16.32 14.76
N MET A 84 -8.59 -17.06 15.67
CA MET A 84 -9.78 -16.64 16.41
C MET A 84 -9.52 -16.69 17.92
N GLN A 85 -8.86 -15.66 18.44
CA GLN A 85 -8.87 -15.35 19.87
C GLN A 85 -9.92 -14.25 20.09
N ASP A 86 -10.95 -14.52 20.88
CA ASP A 86 -12.00 -13.57 21.31
C ASP A 86 -12.91 -12.96 20.22
N GLY A 87 -13.19 -13.71 19.14
CA GLY A 87 -14.14 -13.28 18.09
C GLY A 87 -13.58 -12.24 17.11
N PHE A 88 -12.31 -11.87 17.25
CA PHE A 88 -11.58 -11.03 16.31
C PHE A 88 -10.59 -11.85 15.48
N ILE A 89 -10.35 -11.43 14.25
CA ILE A 89 -9.33 -12.04 13.39
C ILE A 89 -8.04 -11.25 13.58
N ASN A 90 -6.99 -11.91 14.07
CA ASN A 90 -5.66 -11.31 14.11
C ASN A 90 -4.98 -11.47 12.75
N LEU A 91 -4.73 -10.36 12.06
CA LEU A 91 -4.06 -10.34 10.75
C LEU A 91 -2.56 -10.00 10.86
N LEU A 92 -2.03 -9.82 12.06
CA LEU A 92 -0.60 -9.61 12.27
C LEU A 92 0.19 -10.87 11.88
N ASP A 93 1.46 -10.66 11.52
CA ASP A 93 2.38 -11.65 10.96
C ASP A 93 1.88 -12.32 9.66
N SER A 94 0.98 -11.66 8.94
CA SER A 94 0.46 -12.11 7.65
C SER A 94 0.66 -11.05 6.55
N TYR A 95 0.58 -11.45 5.29
CA TYR A 95 0.60 -10.54 4.15
C TYR A 95 -0.74 -9.83 3.92
N TRP A 96 -1.82 -10.27 4.58
CA TRP A 96 -3.16 -9.73 4.45
C TRP A 96 -3.29 -8.23 4.74
N PRO A 97 -2.71 -7.67 5.83
CA PRO A 97 -2.75 -6.22 6.08
C PRO A 97 -2.21 -5.41 4.90
N LEU A 98 -1.10 -5.85 4.29
CA LEU A 98 -0.51 -5.18 3.13
C LEU A 98 -1.44 -5.24 1.90
N GLY A 99 -2.06 -6.40 1.66
CA GLY A 99 -3.03 -6.57 0.57
C GLY A 99 -4.26 -5.68 0.74
N ILE A 100 -4.83 -5.65 1.95
CA ILE A 100 -5.99 -4.83 2.29
C ILE A 100 -5.68 -3.33 2.14
N LEU A 101 -4.52 -2.88 2.61
CA LEU A 101 -4.09 -1.49 2.48
C LEU A 101 -3.86 -1.08 1.01
N SER A 102 -3.32 -2.00 0.20
CA SER A 102 -3.08 -1.78 -1.23
C SER A 102 -4.40 -1.67 -2.02
N ILE A 103 -5.35 -2.58 -1.79
CA ILE A 103 -6.65 -2.58 -2.47
C ILE A 103 -7.54 -1.43 -1.98
N GLY A 104 -7.60 -1.23 -0.66
CA GLY A 104 -8.47 -0.23 -0.04
C GLY A 104 -8.06 1.22 -0.33
N GLY A 105 -6.91 1.44 -0.97
CA GLY A 105 -6.43 2.78 -1.23
C GLY A 105 -6.12 3.56 0.06
N LEU A 106 -5.92 2.86 1.19
CA LEU A 106 -5.70 3.45 2.51
C LEU A 106 -4.22 3.66 2.85
N ALA A 107 -3.32 3.50 1.88
CA ALA A 107 -1.91 3.75 2.09
C ALA A 107 -1.64 5.27 2.20
N PHE A 108 -0.83 5.67 3.20
CA PHE A 108 -0.46 7.06 3.50
C PHE A 108 0.04 7.89 2.30
N LYS A 109 0.57 7.20 1.28
CA LYS A 109 1.23 7.81 0.11
C LYS A 109 0.26 8.04 -1.06
N ASN A 110 -0.98 7.58 -0.97
CA ASN A 110 -1.95 7.69 -2.07
C ASN A 110 -2.33 9.13 -2.40
N GLY A 111 -2.28 10.06 -1.44
CA GLY A 111 -2.52 11.48 -1.71
C GLY A 111 -1.58 12.04 -2.78
N LEU A 112 -0.29 11.68 -2.74
CA LEU A 112 0.70 12.14 -3.73
C LEU A 112 0.35 11.63 -5.11
N TYR A 113 0.06 10.34 -5.20
CA TYR A 113 -0.22 9.68 -6.47
C TYR A 113 -1.54 10.16 -7.08
N ILE A 114 -2.55 10.42 -6.25
CA ILE A 114 -3.81 11.04 -6.69
C ILE A 114 -3.56 12.47 -7.18
N PHE A 115 -2.72 13.24 -6.48
CA PHE A 115 -2.34 14.59 -6.90
C PHE A 115 -1.65 14.58 -8.27
N MET A 116 -0.63 13.72 -8.45
CA MET A 116 0.10 13.58 -9.71
C MET A 116 -0.81 13.14 -10.85
N MET A 117 -1.66 12.13 -10.62
CA MET A 117 -2.63 11.65 -11.61
C MET A 117 -3.62 12.72 -12.00
N ARG A 118 -4.19 13.44 -11.02
CA ARG A 118 -5.11 14.54 -11.30
C ARG A 118 -4.43 15.63 -12.12
N GLN A 119 -3.20 15.98 -11.78
CA GLN A 119 -2.45 17.02 -12.49
C GLN A 119 -2.19 16.63 -13.94
N PHE A 120 -1.84 15.36 -14.19
CA PHE A 120 -1.73 14.82 -15.55
C PHE A 120 -3.06 14.91 -16.31
N PHE A 121 -4.17 14.44 -15.72
CA PHE A 121 -5.47 14.44 -16.40
C PHE A 121 -6.04 15.84 -16.65
N LYS A 122 -5.67 16.83 -15.84
CA LYS A 122 -5.97 18.25 -16.12
C LYS A 122 -5.26 18.79 -17.35
N GLY A 123 -4.07 18.27 -17.66
CA GLY A 123 -3.34 18.64 -18.87
C GLY A 123 -3.84 17.94 -20.15
N VAL A 124 -4.70 16.92 -20.02
CA VAL A 124 -5.31 16.24 -21.17
C VAL A 124 -6.46 17.10 -21.72
N PRO A 125 -6.47 17.47 -23.02
CA PRO A 125 -7.50 18.31 -23.60
C PRO A 125 -8.89 17.66 -23.53
N ASP A 126 -9.91 18.47 -23.22
CA ASP A 126 -11.30 18.00 -23.08
C ASP A 126 -11.90 17.52 -24.42
N GLU A 127 -11.36 18.01 -25.54
CA GLU A 127 -11.74 17.64 -26.93
C GLU A 127 -11.70 16.12 -27.18
N LEU A 128 -10.76 15.40 -26.54
CA LEU A 128 -10.65 13.94 -26.68
C LEU A 128 -11.85 13.21 -26.09
N GLU A 129 -12.44 13.74 -25.02
CA GLU A 129 -13.61 13.16 -24.37
C GLU A 129 -14.90 13.53 -25.12
N GLU A 130 -14.97 14.76 -25.64
CA GLU A 130 -16.08 15.21 -26.49
C GLU A 130 -16.13 14.41 -27.80
N ALA A 131 -15.00 14.16 -28.45
CA ALA A 131 -14.92 13.31 -29.64
C ALA A 131 -15.39 11.88 -29.34
N ALA A 132 -14.92 11.28 -28.24
CA ALA A 132 -15.35 9.95 -27.82
C ALA A 132 -16.86 9.90 -27.50
N TYR A 133 -17.42 10.98 -26.95
CA TYR A 133 -18.85 11.09 -26.69
C TYR A 133 -19.66 11.19 -27.98
N VAL A 134 -19.18 11.94 -28.98
CA VAL A 134 -19.77 12.00 -30.33
C VAL A 134 -19.73 10.63 -31.02
N ASP A 135 -18.67 9.86 -30.81
CA ASP A 135 -18.53 8.46 -31.26
C ASP A 135 -19.42 7.46 -30.47
N GLY A 136 -20.24 7.93 -29.53
CA GLY A 136 -21.15 7.11 -28.73
C GLY A 136 -20.46 6.28 -27.63
N SER A 137 -19.22 6.60 -27.27
CA SER A 137 -18.52 5.93 -26.17
C SER A 137 -18.97 6.49 -24.82
N GLY A 138 -19.50 5.61 -23.96
CA GLY A 138 -19.84 5.97 -22.58
C GLY A 138 -18.61 6.32 -21.73
N VAL A 139 -18.80 7.09 -20.66
CA VAL A 139 -17.72 7.68 -19.83
C VAL A 139 -16.72 6.65 -19.30
N PHE A 140 -17.20 5.52 -18.77
CA PHE A 140 -16.31 4.47 -18.27
C PHE A 140 -15.48 3.81 -19.39
N LYS A 141 -16.09 3.64 -20.57
CA LYS A 141 -15.41 3.08 -21.75
C LYS A 141 -14.36 4.05 -22.29
N THR A 142 -14.67 5.34 -22.33
CA THR A 142 -13.74 6.42 -22.67
C THR A 142 -12.56 6.46 -21.72
N TYR A 143 -12.81 6.34 -20.41
CA TYR A 143 -11.75 6.26 -19.40
C TYR A 143 -10.80 5.07 -19.66
N VAL A 144 -11.32 3.84 -19.73
CA VAL A 144 -10.49 2.64 -19.84
C VAL A 144 -9.76 2.55 -21.19
N ARG A 145 -10.41 2.95 -22.28
CA ARG A 145 -9.92 2.70 -23.64
C ARG A 145 -9.11 3.85 -24.24
N ILE A 146 -9.32 5.08 -23.78
CA ILE A 146 -8.69 6.29 -24.35
C ILE A 146 -7.79 6.95 -23.30
N ILE A 147 -8.36 7.33 -22.15
CA ILE A 147 -7.66 8.15 -21.15
C ILE A 147 -6.59 7.35 -20.38
N LEU A 148 -6.91 6.12 -19.95
CA LEU A 148 -6.00 5.27 -19.20
C LEU A 148 -4.73 4.90 -20.00
N PRO A 149 -4.79 4.43 -21.26
CA PRO A 149 -3.59 4.15 -22.04
C PRO A 149 -2.79 5.43 -22.35
N LEU A 150 -3.44 6.58 -22.52
CA LEU A 150 -2.76 7.87 -22.68
C LEU A 150 -1.94 8.25 -21.43
N SER A 151 -2.42 7.83 -20.25
CA SER A 151 -1.76 8.07 -18.96
C SER A 151 -0.64 7.10 -18.60
N VAL A 152 -0.30 6.12 -19.47
CA VAL A 152 0.75 5.12 -19.22
C VAL A 152 2.09 5.74 -18.76
N PRO A 153 2.61 6.83 -19.37
CA PRO A 153 3.85 7.44 -18.90
C PRO A 153 3.76 7.93 -17.45
N MET A 154 2.64 8.53 -17.05
CA MET A 154 2.41 8.97 -15.67
C MET A 154 2.18 7.78 -14.73
N MET A 155 1.50 6.73 -15.19
CA MET A 155 1.33 5.47 -14.45
C MET A 155 2.67 4.83 -14.11
N ILE A 156 3.62 4.79 -15.06
CA ILE A 156 4.97 4.27 -14.84
C ILE A 156 5.71 5.10 -13.78
N THR A 157 5.58 6.43 -13.82
CA THR A 157 6.17 7.32 -12.81
C THR A 157 5.60 7.07 -11.41
N VAL A 158 4.27 6.95 -11.30
CA VAL A 158 3.62 6.62 -10.02
C VAL A 158 4.01 5.22 -9.55
N PHE A 159 4.14 4.26 -10.46
CA PHE A 159 4.62 2.92 -10.14
C PHE A 159 6.05 2.95 -9.60
N LEU A 160 6.96 3.71 -10.23
CA LEU A 160 8.33 3.86 -9.76
C LEU A 160 8.37 4.42 -8.34
N PHE A 161 7.66 5.52 -8.08
CA PHE A 161 7.63 6.11 -6.75
C PHE A 161 7.00 5.17 -5.72
N SER A 162 5.91 4.48 -6.08
CA SER A 162 5.26 3.49 -5.21
C SER A 162 6.16 2.30 -4.93
N PHE A 163 6.88 1.80 -5.93
CA PHE A 163 7.80 0.68 -5.77
C PHE A 163 8.98 1.09 -4.90
N ALA A 164 9.63 2.22 -5.21
CA ALA A 164 10.77 2.70 -4.44
C ALA A 164 10.43 2.87 -2.96
N TRP A 165 9.23 3.38 -2.68
CA TRP A 165 8.73 3.52 -1.32
C TRP A 165 8.35 2.22 -0.65
N GLN A 166 7.70 1.28 -1.35
CA GLN A 166 7.31 0.00 -0.76
C GLN A 166 8.52 -0.91 -0.55
N TRP A 167 9.51 -0.82 -1.43
CA TRP A 167 10.76 -1.58 -1.37
C TRP A 167 11.60 -1.23 -0.15
N THR A 168 11.61 0.03 0.26
CA THR A 168 12.37 0.53 1.42
C THR A 168 11.53 0.67 2.69
N ASP A 169 10.30 0.13 2.70
CA ASP A 169 9.34 0.38 3.77
C ASP A 169 9.63 -0.43 5.04
N THR A 170 10.31 0.20 5.99
CA THR A 170 10.52 -0.35 7.35
C THR A 170 9.27 -0.24 8.23
N PHE A 171 8.42 0.76 7.99
CA PHE A 171 7.28 1.08 8.85
C PHE A 171 6.26 -0.05 8.89
N TYR A 172 5.71 -0.47 7.75
CA TYR A 172 4.72 -1.55 7.72
C TYR A 172 5.33 -2.90 8.04
N THR A 173 6.62 -3.09 7.74
CA THR A 173 7.37 -4.28 8.11
C THR A 173 7.38 -4.44 9.64
N ASN A 174 7.80 -3.41 10.37
CA ASN A 174 7.84 -3.46 11.84
C ASN A 174 6.44 -3.42 12.47
N LEU A 175 5.47 -2.81 11.81
CA LEU A 175 4.11 -2.71 12.32
C LEU A 175 3.38 -4.06 12.30
N PHE A 176 3.47 -4.79 11.18
CA PHE A 176 2.68 -6.00 10.96
C PHE A 176 3.45 -7.28 11.22
N PHE A 177 4.78 -7.29 11.15
CA PHE A 177 5.58 -8.51 11.28
C PHE A 177 6.49 -8.42 12.50
N ASN A 178 6.04 -8.98 13.62
CA ASN A 178 6.74 -8.90 14.91
C ASN A 178 7.49 -10.18 15.26
N GLU A 179 6.98 -11.36 14.85
CA GLU A 179 7.50 -12.63 15.36
C GLU A 179 8.08 -13.54 14.27
N ASN A 180 7.54 -13.52 13.04
CA ASN A 180 7.70 -14.68 12.13
C ASN A 180 8.23 -14.42 10.71
N VAL A 181 8.57 -13.19 10.29
CA VAL A 181 8.97 -12.94 8.88
C VAL A 181 10.38 -12.38 8.73
N THR A 182 11.31 -13.27 8.37
CA THR A 182 12.72 -12.98 8.05
C THR A 182 12.95 -12.56 6.59
N TRP A 183 11.93 -12.58 5.73
CA TRP A 183 12.11 -12.47 4.27
C TRP A 183 11.83 -11.07 3.68
N LEU A 184 11.46 -10.10 4.51
CA LEU A 184 11.27 -8.71 4.07
C LEU A 184 12.61 -7.96 4.11
N LEU A 185 12.98 -7.32 2.99
CA LEU A 185 14.28 -6.65 2.83
C LEU A 185 14.69 -5.67 3.94
N PRO A 186 13.78 -4.87 4.52
CA PRO A 186 14.13 -4.01 5.65
C PRO A 186 14.70 -4.77 6.86
N ASN A 187 14.24 -6.01 7.10
CA ASN A 187 14.77 -6.88 8.15
C ASN A 187 16.14 -7.51 7.79
N ILE A 188 16.54 -7.50 6.51
CA ILE A 188 17.86 -8.01 6.04
C ILE A 188 19.00 -7.05 6.41
N ILE A 189 18.71 -5.78 6.72
CA ILE A 189 19.72 -4.81 7.21
C ILE A 189 20.27 -5.24 8.58
N SER A 190 19.44 -5.93 9.37
CA SER A 190 19.86 -6.54 10.63
C SER A 190 20.66 -7.82 10.34
N VAL A 191 21.75 -8.04 11.10
CA VAL A 191 22.57 -9.25 10.94
C VAL A 191 21.66 -10.47 11.12
N PRO A 192 21.50 -11.34 10.10
CA PRO A 192 20.60 -12.48 10.18
C PRO A 192 20.95 -13.34 11.39
N LYS A 193 19.95 -13.86 12.12
CA LYS A 193 20.17 -14.65 13.34
C LYS A 193 21.13 -15.84 13.14
N GLY A 194 21.19 -16.42 11.93
CA GLY A 194 22.13 -17.50 11.57
C GLY A 194 23.55 -17.06 11.16
N LEU A 195 23.79 -15.76 10.99
CA LEU A 195 25.09 -15.13 10.72
C LEU A 195 25.56 -14.24 11.90
N GLY A 196 24.78 -14.20 12.98
CA GLY A 196 25.06 -13.39 14.17
C GLY A 196 26.30 -13.89 14.89
N VAL A 197 27.38 -13.12 14.82
CA VAL A 197 28.57 -13.35 15.64
C VAL A 197 28.26 -12.97 17.09
N ASP A 198 28.77 -13.75 18.04
CA ASP A 198 28.61 -13.49 19.49
C ASP A 198 28.93 -12.01 19.80
N PRO A 199 28.04 -11.25 20.46
CA PRO A 199 28.28 -9.85 20.83
C PRO A 199 29.58 -9.65 21.62
N THR A 200 30.07 -10.71 22.27
CA THR A 200 31.32 -10.74 23.03
C THR A 200 32.58 -10.78 22.15
N PHE A 201 32.45 -11.03 20.84
CA PHE A 201 33.57 -11.07 19.91
C PHE A 201 34.20 -9.68 19.73
N SER A 202 35.53 -9.59 19.84
CA SER A 202 36.25 -8.30 19.83
C SER A 202 36.09 -7.51 18.52
N ALA A 203 35.89 -8.19 17.39
CA ALA A 203 35.62 -7.56 16.10
C ALA A 203 34.12 -7.56 15.72
N TYR A 204 33.21 -7.77 16.68
CA TYR A 204 31.76 -7.80 16.46
C TYR A 204 31.25 -6.53 15.76
N ASN A 205 31.67 -5.35 16.24
CA ASN A 205 31.24 -4.07 15.67
C ASN A 205 31.72 -3.90 14.21
N LEU A 206 32.93 -4.35 13.89
CA LEU A 206 33.48 -4.30 12.54
C LEU A 206 32.72 -5.26 11.61
N TYR A 207 32.49 -6.49 12.07
CA TYR A 207 31.73 -7.49 11.32
C TYR A 207 30.28 -7.04 11.07
N LYS A 208 29.58 -6.57 12.12
CA LYS A 208 28.23 -6.04 12.03
C LYS A 208 28.14 -4.88 11.03
N SER A 209 29.08 -3.94 11.10
CA SER A 209 29.10 -2.79 10.19
C SER A 209 29.35 -3.20 8.74
N ALA A 210 30.26 -4.16 8.50
CA ALA A 210 30.51 -4.69 7.17
C ALA A 210 29.26 -5.36 6.57
N VAL A 211 28.59 -6.23 7.35
CA VAL A 211 27.35 -6.90 6.91
C VAL A 211 26.25 -5.90 6.63
N THR A 212 25.97 -4.97 7.56
CA THR A 212 24.93 -3.96 7.39
C THR A 212 25.18 -3.06 6.17
N ASN A 213 26.43 -2.66 5.91
CA ASN A 213 26.78 -1.87 4.73
C ASN A 213 26.57 -2.66 3.42
N THR A 214 26.96 -3.93 3.39
CA THR A 214 26.72 -4.80 2.23
C THR A 214 25.22 -4.98 1.97
N CYS A 215 24.42 -5.21 3.01
CA CYS A 215 22.96 -5.29 2.89
C CYS A 215 22.36 -3.97 2.36
N GLY A 216 22.86 -2.82 2.83
CA GLY A 216 22.44 -1.51 2.33
C GLY A 216 22.66 -1.34 0.82
N LEU A 217 23.81 -1.78 0.29
CA LEU A 217 24.10 -1.74 -1.15
C LEU A 217 23.16 -2.66 -1.95
N LEU A 218 22.89 -3.87 -1.43
CA LEU A 218 21.98 -4.83 -2.07
C LEU A 218 20.55 -4.30 -2.14
N ILE A 219 20.09 -3.55 -1.13
CA ILE A 219 18.76 -2.92 -1.12
C ILE A 219 18.65 -1.83 -2.19
N ILE A 220 19.71 -1.08 -2.44
CA ILE A 220 19.72 0.02 -3.42
C ILE A 220 19.76 -0.50 -4.86
N LEU A 221 20.43 -1.63 -5.11
CA LEU A 221 20.64 -2.20 -6.45
C LEU A 221 19.36 -2.34 -7.31
N PRO A 222 18.25 -2.94 -6.85
CA PRO A 222 17.03 -3.05 -7.65
C PRO A 222 16.34 -1.71 -7.92
N LEU A 223 16.53 -0.71 -7.04
CA LEU A 223 16.05 0.65 -7.31
C LEU A 223 16.84 1.30 -8.44
N ILE A 224 18.16 1.07 -8.50
CA ILE A 224 19.00 1.53 -9.60
C ILE A 224 18.56 0.87 -10.92
N ILE A 225 18.38 -0.46 -10.92
CA ILE A 225 17.92 -1.19 -12.10
C ILE A 225 16.59 -0.61 -12.59
N LEU A 226 15.62 -0.47 -11.69
CA LEU A 226 14.30 0.07 -12.02
C LEU A 226 14.39 1.51 -12.55
N TYR A 227 15.22 2.35 -11.95
CA TYR A 227 15.46 3.73 -12.41
C TYR A 227 16.06 3.77 -13.82
N CYS A 228 17.04 2.92 -14.13
CA CYS A 228 17.65 2.86 -15.46
C CYS A 228 16.63 2.56 -16.56
N PHE A 229 15.63 1.71 -16.29
CA PHE A 229 14.54 1.42 -17.22
C PHE A 229 13.47 2.52 -17.27
N ALA A 230 13.17 3.14 -16.13
CA ALA A 230 12.07 4.10 -16.00
C ALA A 230 12.45 5.57 -16.28
N GLN A 231 13.74 5.92 -16.33
CA GLN A 231 14.24 7.30 -16.48
C GLN A 231 13.58 8.08 -17.63
N ARG A 232 13.35 7.43 -18.79
CA ARG A 232 12.73 8.07 -19.96
C ARG A 232 11.27 8.43 -19.70
N TYR A 233 10.53 7.59 -18.98
CA TYR A 233 9.13 7.83 -18.62
C TYR A 233 8.98 8.83 -17.49
N LEU A 234 9.94 8.87 -16.55
CA LEU A 234 10.00 9.86 -15.49
C LEU A 234 10.08 11.28 -16.05
N ILE A 235 10.98 11.50 -17.01
CA ILE A 235 11.15 12.79 -17.70
C ILE A 235 9.85 13.18 -18.41
N GLN A 236 9.30 12.29 -19.24
CA GLN A 236 8.04 12.52 -19.97
C GLN A 236 6.84 12.77 -19.03
N GLY A 237 6.80 12.11 -17.88
CA GLY A 237 5.76 12.27 -16.88
C GLY A 237 5.82 13.63 -16.18
N ILE A 238 7.03 14.11 -15.85
CA ILE A 238 7.24 15.42 -15.22
C ILE A 238 6.88 16.54 -16.20
N GLU A 239 7.35 16.46 -17.45
CA GLU A 239 7.07 17.43 -18.52
C GLU A 239 5.56 17.60 -18.77
N ARG A 240 4.81 16.50 -18.89
CA ARG A 240 3.37 16.55 -19.16
C ARG A 240 2.51 16.96 -17.95
N SER A 241 3.04 16.85 -16.74
CA SER A 241 2.33 17.25 -15.52
C SER A 241 2.46 18.75 -15.19
N GLY A 242 3.29 19.50 -15.93
CA GLY A 242 3.51 20.93 -15.67
C GLY A 242 4.10 21.23 -14.29
N ILE A 243 4.75 20.24 -13.65
CA ILE A 243 5.40 20.38 -12.34
C ILE A 243 6.73 21.13 -12.46
N VAL A 244 7.30 21.21 -13.67
CA VAL A 244 8.40 22.10 -13.99
C VAL A 244 7.88 23.03 -15.08
N GLY A 245 7.72 24.30 -14.74
CA GLY A 245 7.40 25.36 -15.70
C GLY A 245 8.59 25.67 -16.59
#